data_AF-A0AAU1BYQ6-F1
#
_entry.id   AF-A0AAU1BYQ6-F1
#
_cell.length_a   1.000
_cell.length_b   1.000
_cell.length_c   1.000
_cell.angle_alpha   90.00
_cell.angle_beta   90.00
_cell.angle_gamma   90.00
#
_symmetry.space_group_name_H-M   'P 1'
#
loop_
_entity.id
_entity.type
_entity.pdbx_description
1 polymer ?
#
loop_
_entity_poly.entity_id
_entity_poly.type
_entity_poly.pdbx_seq_one_letter_code
_entity_poly.pdbx_strand_id
1 'polypeptide(L)'
;MHELFINYRTQDGKETAHRFDDELSKRFGTDSVFRAQKSIAPGTNYVDTLVKGVRRCRVLLALIGTDWLDAPDQKRPGRRALTNPGDWVRRELEEAFAAGVLVVPVLLGRHVEQLDPLRLPRSLKSLAECQYERYAMRTGEADLARLGDRLVRQVPDLAPLDRHGAESKPTSEESPGATAIRNDQQSGGIGGVHGDVGSFINEAHGPLHTGSGSQVNGPQINGDGTNYVAGDNHGGIRQRFGDAKRPGAEK
;
A
#
# COMPACT_ATOMS: atom_id res chain seq x y z
N MET A 1 -1.21 -5.56 -22.89
CA MET A 1 0.24 -5.54 -22.65
C MET A 1 0.40 -5.64 -21.15
N HIS A 2 1.27 -6.51 -20.63
CA HIS A 2 1.37 -6.71 -19.19
C HIS A 2 2.36 -5.71 -18.61
N GLU A 3 1.90 -4.84 -17.72
CA GLU A 3 2.75 -3.83 -17.07
C GLU A 3 3.43 -4.39 -15.81
N LEU A 4 2.82 -5.40 -15.18
CA LEU A 4 3.27 -6.03 -13.94
C LEU A 4 3.60 -7.50 -14.18
N PHE A 5 4.72 -7.96 -13.65
CA PHE A 5 5.16 -9.36 -13.70
C PHE A 5 5.34 -9.91 -12.29
N ILE A 6 4.70 -11.03 -11.95
CA ILE A 6 4.82 -11.68 -10.65
C ILE A 6 5.75 -12.89 -10.76
N ASN A 7 6.94 -12.77 -10.17
CA ASN A 7 7.94 -13.81 -10.01
C ASN A 7 7.80 -14.44 -8.62
N TYR A 8 7.66 -15.77 -8.56
CA TYR A 8 7.49 -16.48 -7.29
C TYR A 8 7.92 -17.95 -7.42
N ARG A 9 8.20 -18.59 -6.29
CA ARG A 9 8.35 -20.05 -6.22
C ARG A 9 7.03 -20.71 -5.84
N THR A 10 6.71 -21.85 -6.47
CA THR A 10 5.49 -22.61 -6.16
C THR A 10 5.36 -22.95 -4.68
N GLN A 11 6.47 -23.36 -4.05
CA GLN A 11 6.51 -23.82 -2.67
C GLN A 11 6.28 -22.70 -1.66
N ASP A 12 6.72 -21.48 -1.96
CA ASP A 12 6.74 -20.36 -1.02
C ASP A 12 5.57 -19.40 -1.14
N GLY A 13 4.90 -19.37 -2.30
CA GLY A 13 4.09 -18.19 -2.62
C GLY A 13 2.99 -18.40 -3.63
N LYS A 14 2.56 -19.62 -3.95
CA LYS A 14 1.51 -19.83 -4.97
C LYS A 14 0.20 -19.13 -4.62
N GLU A 15 -0.31 -19.33 -3.40
CA GLU A 15 -1.56 -18.71 -2.95
C GLU A 15 -1.42 -17.19 -2.82
N THR A 16 -0.27 -16.72 -2.32
CA THR A 16 0.01 -15.29 -2.25
C THR A 16 0.13 -14.66 -3.63
N ALA A 17 0.78 -15.33 -4.59
CA ALA A 17 0.86 -14.88 -5.97
C ALA A 17 -0.52 -14.77 -6.63
N HIS A 18 -1.43 -15.71 -6.32
CA HIS A 18 -2.83 -15.60 -6.76
C HIS A 18 -3.52 -14.37 -6.18
N ARG A 19 -3.32 -14.09 -4.89
CA ARG A 19 -3.91 -12.89 -4.28
C ARG A 19 -3.34 -11.59 -4.83
N PHE A 20 -2.04 -11.54 -5.11
CA PHE A 20 -1.42 -10.41 -5.79
C PHE A 20 -2.00 -10.24 -7.20
N ASP A 21 -2.12 -11.34 -7.95
CA ASP A 21 -2.70 -11.35 -9.29
C ASP A 21 -4.15 -10.82 -9.28
N ASP A 22 -4.99 -11.34 -8.38
CA ASP A 22 -6.38 -10.94 -8.26
C ASP A 22 -6.53 -9.45 -7.89
N GLU A 23 -5.83 -8.98 -6.86
CA GLU A 23 -5.97 -7.60 -6.39
C GLU A 23 -5.34 -6.58 -7.35
N LEU A 24 -4.16 -6.87 -7.91
CA LEU A 24 -3.52 -5.98 -8.87
C LEU A 24 -4.28 -5.99 -10.20
N SER A 25 -4.91 -7.10 -10.60
CA SER A 25 -5.78 -7.15 -11.78
C SER A 25 -7.07 -6.38 -11.59
N LYS A 26 -7.67 -6.41 -10.39
CA LYS A 26 -8.82 -5.54 -10.07
C LYS A 26 -8.45 -4.07 -10.23
N ARG A 27 -7.26 -3.69 -9.76
CA ARG A 27 -6.78 -2.31 -9.78
C ARG A 27 -6.33 -1.83 -11.16
N PHE A 28 -5.45 -2.57 -11.84
CA PHE A 28 -4.79 -2.15 -13.08
C PHE A 28 -5.40 -2.78 -14.34
N GLY A 29 -6.37 -3.66 -14.19
CA GLY A 29 -6.98 -4.43 -15.27
C GLY A 29 -6.39 -5.83 -15.43
N THR A 30 -7.24 -6.77 -15.88
CA THR A 30 -6.93 -8.20 -16.03
C THR A 30 -5.82 -8.50 -17.02
N ASP A 31 -5.59 -7.63 -18.00
CA ASP A 31 -4.52 -7.80 -18.99
C ASP A 31 -3.18 -7.18 -18.54
N SER A 32 -3.16 -6.50 -17.39
CA SER A 32 -2.01 -5.72 -16.93
C SER A 32 -1.06 -6.53 -16.05
N VAL A 33 -1.50 -7.68 -15.53
CA VAL A 33 -0.70 -8.55 -14.66
C VAL A 33 -0.38 -9.85 -15.38
N PHE A 34 0.91 -10.23 -15.39
CA PHE A 34 1.38 -11.50 -15.92
C PHE A 34 2.01 -12.33 -14.81
N ARG A 35 1.68 -13.63 -14.80
CA ARG A 35 2.14 -14.53 -13.77
C ARG A 35 3.04 -15.62 -14.36
N ALA A 36 4.28 -15.62 -13.89
CA ALA A 36 5.39 -16.48 -14.34
C ALA A 36 5.02 -17.95 -14.59
N GLN A 37 4.15 -18.54 -13.76
CA GLN A 37 3.93 -19.99 -13.73
C GLN A 37 2.62 -20.50 -14.36
N LYS A 38 1.73 -19.64 -14.87
CA LYS A 38 0.43 -20.09 -15.43
C LYS A 38 -0.03 -19.37 -16.69
N SER A 39 0.53 -18.21 -17.03
CA SER A 39 0.01 -17.40 -18.14
C SER A 39 0.46 -17.86 -19.53
N ILE A 40 0.92 -19.11 -19.68
CA ILE A 40 1.41 -19.67 -20.94
C ILE A 40 0.40 -20.70 -21.43
N ALA A 41 -0.22 -20.41 -22.58
CA ALA A 41 -1.20 -21.29 -23.19
C ALA A 41 -0.57 -22.67 -23.50
N PRO A 42 -1.30 -23.78 -23.29
CA PRO A 42 -0.84 -25.11 -23.68
C PRO A 42 -0.33 -25.12 -25.13
N GLY A 43 0.87 -25.65 -25.36
CA GLY A 43 1.47 -25.76 -26.70
C GLY A 43 2.36 -24.59 -27.15
N THR A 44 2.50 -23.52 -26.36
CA THR A 44 3.44 -22.43 -26.68
C THR A 44 4.84 -22.67 -26.08
N ASN A 45 5.89 -22.19 -26.76
CA ASN A 45 7.25 -22.25 -26.22
C ASN A 45 7.33 -21.39 -24.96
N TYR A 46 7.31 -22.05 -23.81
CA TYR A 46 7.27 -21.44 -22.49
C TYR A 46 8.44 -20.47 -22.29
N VAL A 47 9.63 -20.80 -22.82
CA VAL A 47 10.84 -20.00 -22.65
C VAL A 47 10.71 -18.63 -23.31
N ASP A 48 10.27 -18.60 -24.57
CA ASP A 48 10.23 -17.37 -25.36
C ASP A 48 9.14 -16.42 -24.86
N THR A 49 7.99 -16.96 -24.47
CA THR A 49 6.87 -16.16 -23.94
C THR A 49 7.23 -15.51 -22.62
N LEU A 50 7.90 -16.22 -21.73
CA LEU A 50 8.30 -15.73 -20.41
C LEU A 50 9.33 -14.60 -20.51
N VAL A 51 10.39 -14.81 -21.31
CA VAL A 51 11.44 -13.80 -21.53
C VAL A 51 10.85 -12.55 -22.20
N LYS A 52 9.97 -12.73 -23.20
CA LYS A 52 9.26 -11.59 -23.82
C LYS A 52 8.32 -10.89 -22.83
N GLY A 53 7.68 -11.63 -21.93
CA GLY A 53 6.82 -11.09 -20.88
C GLY A 53 7.60 -10.20 -19.92
N VAL A 54 8.71 -10.71 -19.38
CA VAL A 54 9.60 -9.96 -18.47
C VAL A 54 10.13 -8.68 -19.13
N ARG A 55 10.61 -8.77 -20.37
CA ARG A 55 11.18 -7.60 -21.07
C ARG A 55 10.16 -6.51 -21.41
N ARG A 56 8.86 -6.82 -21.33
CA ARG A 56 7.77 -5.90 -21.69
C ARG A 56 7.08 -5.31 -20.47
N CYS A 57 7.26 -5.89 -19.28
CA CYS A 57 6.70 -5.32 -18.08
C CYS A 57 7.50 -4.10 -17.62
N ARG A 58 6.83 -3.23 -16.87
CA ARG A 58 7.46 -2.07 -16.23
C ARG A 58 7.97 -2.41 -14.85
N VAL A 59 7.26 -3.32 -14.18
CA VAL A 59 7.55 -3.76 -12.81
C VAL A 59 7.57 -5.27 -12.74
N LEU A 60 8.58 -5.80 -12.05
CA LEU A 60 8.63 -7.19 -11.62
C LEU A 60 8.56 -7.25 -10.09
N LEU A 61 7.55 -7.93 -9.56
CA LEU A 61 7.39 -8.23 -8.15
C LEU A 61 8.00 -9.60 -7.86
N ALA A 62 9.07 -9.63 -7.06
CA ALA A 62 9.75 -10.86 -6.66
C ALA A 62 9.22 -11.30 -5.28
N LEU A 63 8.30 -12.26 -5.25
CA LEU A 63 7.71 -12.76 -4.02
C LEU A 63 8.67 -13.75 -3.33
N ILE A 64 9.19 -13.33 -2.19
CA ILE A 64 10.24 -14.03 -1.43
C ILE A 64 9.63 -14.54 -0.13
N GLY A 65 9.36 -15.84 -0.08
CA GLY A 65 8.97 -16.55 1.14
C GLY A 65 10.16 -17.18 1.86
N THR A 66 9.87 -17.93 2.91
CA THR A 66 10.86 -18.50 3.84
C THR A 66 11.85 -19.44 3.16
N ASP A 67 11.41 -20.31 2.25
CA ASP A 67 12.29 -21.29 1.59
C ASP A 67 12.86 -20.74 0.28
N TRP A 68 12.60 -19.48 -0.09
CA TRP A 68 12.88 -18.98 -1.44
C TRP A 68 14.36 -19.07 -1.84
N LEU A 69 15.24 -18.77 -0.87
CA LEU A 69 16.69 -18.75 -1.04
C LEU A 69 17.31 -20.15 -1.02
N ASP A 70 16.71 -21.06 -0.24
CA ASP A 70 17.22 -22.41 0.02
C ASP A 70 16.44 -23.51 -0.69
N ALA A 71 15.46 -23.13 -1.52
CA ALA A 71 14.64 -24.05 -2.30
C ALA A 71 15.52 -25.07 -3.04
N PRO A 72 15.18 -26.37 -2.98
CA PRO A 72 16.01 -27.40 -3.57
C PRO A 72 15.93 -27.37 -5.11
N ASP A 73 17.07 -27.61 -5.75
CA ASP A 73 17.12 -27.85 -7.20
C ASP A 73 16.52 -29.23 -7.52
N GLN A 74 15.40 -29.24 -8.26
CA GLN A 74 14.73 -30.46 -8.69
C GLN A 74 15.63 -31.39 -9.52
N LYS A 75 16.56 -30.83 -10.29
CA LYS A 75 17.46 -31.62 -11.15
C LYS A 75 18.70 -32.12 -10.39
N ARG A 76 19.06 -31.46 -9.29
CA ARG A 76 20.30 -31.69 -8.54
C ARG A 76 20.02 -31.64 -7.04
N PRO A 77 19.52 -32.75 -6.46
CA PRO A 77 19.27 -32.84 -5.02
C PRO A 77 20.50 -32.41 -4.21
N GLY A 78 20.29 -31.63 -3.15
CA GLY A 78 21.38 -31.09 -2.30
C GLY A 78 22.00 -29.78 -2.78
N ARG A 79 21.51 -29.18 -3.88
CA ARG A 79 21.86 -27.81 -4.29
C ARG A 79 20.65 -26.89 -4.20
N ARG A 80 20.91 -25.59 -4.00
CA ARG A 80 19.88 -24.55 -4.04
C ARG A 80 19.50 -24.24 -5.49
N ALA A 81 18.22 -24.15 -5.78
CA ALA A 81 17.68 -23.89 -7.11
C ALA A 81 18.28 -22.62 -7.73
N LEU A 82 18.44 -21.54 -6.97
CA LEU A 82 19.07 -20.30 -7.46
C LEU A 82 20.51 -20.48 -7.97
N THR A 83 21.24 -21.49 -7.50
CA THR A 83 22.60 -21.76 -8.01
C THR A 83 22.58 -22.35 -9.41
N ASN A 84 21.46 -22.95 -9.82
CA ASN A 84 21.26 -23.50 -11.16
C ASN A 84 20.91 -22.39 -12.16
N PRO A 85 21.71 -22.17 -13.22
CA PRO A 85 21.37 -21.21 -14.28
C PRO A 85 20.05 -21.54 -15.02
N GLY A 86 19.58 -22.78 -14.94
CA GLY A 86 18.31 -23.21 -15.50
C GLY A 86 17.09 -22.98 -14.61
N ASP A 87 17.26 -22.45 -13.40
CA ASP A 87 16.14 -22.11 -12.51
C ASP A 87 15.35 -20.92 -13.06
N TRP A 88 14.04 -21.09 -13.20
CA TRP A 88 13.18 -20.10 -13.84
C TRP A 88 13.11 -18.79 -13.06
N VAL A 89 13.03 -18.86 -11.73
CA VAL A 89 12.97 -17.67 -10.88
C VAL A 89 14.23 -16.83 -11.07
N ARG A 90 15.41 -17.48 -11.07
CA ARG A 90 16.66 -16.81 -11.38
C ARG A 90 16.67 -16.19 -12.77
N ARG A 91 16.27 -16.94 -13.80
CA ARG A 91 16.31 -16.46 -15.19
C ARG A 91 15.40 -15.24 -15.40
N GLU A 92 14.21 -15.24 -14.84
CA GLU A 92 13.29 -14.10 -14.91
C GLU A 92 13.89 -12.85 -14.25
N LEU A 93 14.52 -13.01 -13.09
CA LEU A 93 15.18 -11.90 -12.40
C LEU A 93 16.40 -11.38 -13.17
N GLU A 94 17.24 -12.28 -13.70
CA GLU A 94 18.38 -11.90 -14.53
C GLU A 94 17.93 -11.13 -15.78
N GLU A 95 16.87 -11.60 -16.46
CA GLU A 95 16.30 -10.91 -17.62
C GLU A 95 15.67 -9.57 -17.25
N ALA A 96 14.99 -9.46 -16.11
CA ALA A 96 14.40 -8.20 -15.65
C ALA A 96 15.49 -7.15 -15.37
N PHE A 97 16.55 -7.53 -14.67
CA PHE A 97 17.69 -6.65 -14.45
C PHE A 97 18.37 -6.25 -15.75
N ALA A 98 18.58 -7.20 -16.68
CA ALA A 98 19.18 -6.93 -17.98
C ALA A 98 18.32 -5.98 -18.84
N ALA A 99 17.00 -6.05 -18.71
CA ALA A 99 16.05 -5.21 -19.44
C ALA A 99 15.77 -3.86 -18.76
N GLY A 100 16.36 -3.59 -17.58
CA GLY A 100 16.12 -2.35 -16.83
C GLY A 100 14.72 -2.25 -16.23
N VAL A 101 14.04 -3.38 -16.00
CA VAL A 101 12.73 -3.43 -15.36
C VAL A 101 12.85 -3.03 -13.89
N LEU A 102 11.85 -2.34 -13.34
CA LEU A 102 11.80 -2.05 -11.91
C LEU A 102 11.54 -3.35 -11.13
N VAL A 103 12.57 -3.88 -10.48
CA VAL A 103 12.45 -5.07 -9.62
C VAL A 103 12.14 -4.67 -8.19
N VAL A 104 11.03 -5.17 -7.65
CA VAL A 104 10.61 -4.93 -6.26
C VAL A 104 10.57 -6.27 -5.51
N PRO A 105 11.52 -6.52 -4.59
CA PRO A 105 11.45 -7.64 -3.67
C PRO A 105 10.24 -7.48 -2.73
N VAL A 106 9.44 -8.54 -2.56
CA VAL A 106 8.32 -8.58 -1.63
C VAL A 106 8.51 -9.72 -0.64
N LEU A 107 8.83 -9.39 0.60
CA LEU A 107 9.04 -10.36 1.67
C LEU A 107 7.68 -10.84 2.22
N LEU A 108 7.44 -12.15 2.10
CA LEU A 108 6.18 -12.78 2.48
C LEU A 108 6.19 -13.16 3.96
N GLY A 109 5.58 -12.32 4.79
CA GLY A 109 5.47 -12.53 6.23
C GLY A 109 6.55 -11.79 7.02
N ARG A 110 6.40 -11.80 8.35
CA ARG A 110 7.26 -11.06 9.28
C ARG A 110 8.61 -11.74 9.57
N HIS A 111 8.68 -13.05 9.35
CA HIS A 111 9.85 -13.87 9.67
C HIS A 111 10.82 -14.00 8.50
N VAL A 112 10.43 -13.55 7.31
CA VAL A 112 11.34 -13.49 6.16
C VAL A 112 12.26 -12.29 6.35
N GLU A 113 13.54 -12.61 6.49
CA GLU A 113 14.62 -11.65 6.63
C GLU A 113 15.02 -11.05 5.29
N GLN A 114 15.79 -9.97 5.33
CA GLN A 114 16.37 -9.37 4.14
C GLN A 114 17.31 -10.37 3.46
N LEU A 115 17.36 -10.34 2.12
CA LEU A 115 18.25 -11.19 1.35
C LEU A 115 19.72 -10.87 1.67
N ASP A 116 20.50 -11.90 1.96
CA ASP A 116 21.96 -11.79 2.09
C ASP A 116 22.61 -11.87 0.69
N PRO A 117 23.31 -10.81 0.22
CA PRO A 117 23.97 -10.81 -1.09
C PRO A 117 25.05 -11.88 -1.24
N LEU A 118 25.64 -12.38 -0.14
CA LEU A 118 26.62 -13.47 -0.19
C LEU A 118 25.98 -14.83 -0.48
N ARG A 119 24.69 -14.98 -0.15
CA ARG A 119 23.94 -16.20 -0.41
C ARG A 119 23.31 -16.23 -1.80
N LEU A 120 23.34 -15.12 -2.54
CA LEU A 120 22.82 -15.01 -3.90
C LEU A 120 23.89 -15.30 -4.97
N PRO A 121 23.50 -15.82 -6.15
CA PRO A 121 24.36 -15.84 -7.32
C PRO A 121 24.86 -14.43 -7.65
N ARG A 122 26.06 -14.32 -8.24
CA ARG A 122 26.69 -13.03 -8.58
C ARG A 122 25.76 -12.10 -9.38
N SER A 123 25.00 -12.67 -10.31
CA SER A 123 24.06 -11.96 -11.17
C SER A 123 22.82 -11.40 -10.45
N LEU A 124 22.51 -11.89 -9.26
CA LEU A 124 21.32 -11.49 -8.49
C LEU A 124 21.67 -10.69 -7.23
N LYS A 125 22.95 -10.37 -6.98
CA LYS A 125 23.36 -9.63 -5.77
C LYS A 125 22.63 -8.29 -5.62
N SER A 126 22.36 -7.60 -6.72
CA SER A 126 21.59 -6.35 -6.76
C SER A 126 20.19 -6.49 -6.15
N LEU A 127 19.58 -7.68 -6.19
CA LEU A 127 18.27 -7.93 -5.58
C LEU A 127 18.27 -7.68 -4.07
N ALA A 128 19.39 -7.94 -3.38
CA ALA A 128 19.52 -7.68 -1.95
C ALA A 128 19.70 -6.20 -1.62
N GLU A 129 20.07 -5.39 -2.60
CA GLU A 129 20.25 -3.93 -2.49
C GLU A 129 18.97 -3.16 -2.86
N CYS A 130 18.01 -3.81 -3.50
CA CYS A 130 16.70 -3.25 -3.81
C CYS A 130 15.92 -2.93 -2.52
N GLN A 131 15.19 -1.81 -2.52
CA GLN A 131 14.19 -1.53 -1.50
C GLN A 131 13.09 -2.59 -1.57
N TYR A 132 12.81 -3.25 -0.44
CA TYR A 132 11.82 -4.31 -0.38
C TYR A 132 10.49 -3.80 0.19
N GLU A 133 9.44 -4.56 -0.12
CA GLU A 133 8.12 -4.44 0.49
C GLU A 133 7.87 -5.62 1.41
N ARG A 134 7.01 -5.42 2.41
CA ARG A 134 6.57 -6.51 3.27
C ARG A 134 5.09 -6.73 3.07
N TYR A 135 4.73 -8.00 2.89
CA TYR A 135 3.34 -8.43 2.79
C TYR A 135 3.01 -9.37 3.94
N ALA A 136 1.92 -9.09 4.67
CA ALA A 136 1.40 -9.98 5.69
C ALA A 136 -0.03 -10.40 5.38
N MET A 137 -0.33 -11.69 5.42
CA MET A 137 -1.63 -12.24 5.03
C MET A 137 -2.81 -11.61 5.81
N ARG A 138 -2.59 -11.27 7.09
CA ARG A 138 -3.59 -10.64 7.97
C ARG A 138 -3.96 -9.21 7.55
N THR A 139 -3.02 -8.49 6.94
CA THR A 139 -3.19 -7.09 6.48
C THR A 139 -3.14 -6.98 4.95
N GLY A 140 -3.29 -8.11 4.25
CA GLY A 140 -2.89 -8.24 2.85
C GLY A 140 -3.57 -7.26 1.90
N GLU A 141 -4.84 -6.92 2.13
CA GLU A 141 -5.56 -5.92 1.33
C GLU A 141 -4.97 -4.52 1.48
N ALA A 142 -4.75 -4.07 2.72
CA ALA A 142 -4.14 -2.78 2.99
C ALA A 142 -2.68 -2.73 2.50
N ASP A 143 -1.92 -3.83 2.63
CA ASP A 143 -0.55 -3.93 2.13
C ASP A 143 -0.51 -3.82 0.60
N LEU A 144 -1.42 -4.49 -0.11
CA LEU A 144 -1.53 -4.44 -1.58
C LEU A 144 -2.03 -3.09 -2.08
N ALA A 145 -2.96 -2.45 -1.37
CA ALA A 145 -3.40 -1.09 -1.69
C ALA A 145 -2.23 -0.10 -1.60
N ARG A 146 -1.46 -0.13 -0.51
CA ARG A 146 -0.26 0.71 -0.34
C ARG A 146 0.81 0.41 -1.38
N LEU A 147 1.02 -0.87 -1.71
CA LEU A 147 1.93 -1.27 -2.78
C LEU A 147 1.50 -0.66 -4.11
N GLY A 148 0.24 -0.82 -4.50
CA GLY A 148 -0.28 -0.23 -5.74
C GLY A 148 -0.10 1.28 -5.79
N ASP A 149 -0.35 2.00 -4.69
CA ASP A 149 -0.17 3.46 -4.63
C ASP A 149 1.30 3.85 -4.82
N ARG A 150 2.23 3.07 -4.25
CA ARG A 150 3.66 3.27 -4.44
C ARG A 150 4.06 3.00 -5.89
N LEU A 151 3.54 1.93 -6.49
CA LEU A 151 3.83 1.58 -7.88
C LEU A 151 3.34 2.67 -8.85
N VAL A 152 2.14 3.21 -8.66
CA VAL A 152 1.61 4.32 -9.47
C VAL A 152 2.47 5.58 -9.36
N ARG A 153 2.97 5.90 -8.15
CA ARG A 153 3.88 7.03 -7.96
C ARG A 153 5.25 6.84 -8.62
N GLN A 154 5.74 5.61 -8.65
CA GLN A 154 7.07 5.29 -9.18
C GLN A 154 7.07 5.02 -10.69
N VAL A 155 5.95 4.56 -11.24
CA VAL A 155 5.80 4.17 -12.64
C VAL A 155 4.61 4.90 -13.25
N PRO A 156 4.84 6.06 -13.90
CA PRO A 156 3.78 6.88 -14.49
C PRO A 156 2.87 6.12 -15.46
N ASP A 157 3.41 5.12 -16.17
CA ASP A 157 2.67 4.29 -17.12
C ASP A 157 1.55 3.44 -16.45
N LEU A 158 1.62 3.23 -15.13
CA LEU A 158 0.56 2.55 -14.37
C LEU A 158 -0.60 3.48 -13.99
N ALA A 159 -0.40 4.80 -13.97
CA ALA A 159 -1.42 5.75 -13.54
C ALA A 159 -2.69 5.75 -14.43
N PRO A 160 -2.61 5.65 -15.76
CA PRO A 160 -3.79 5.54 -16.62
C PRO A 160 -4.58 4.25 -16.42
N LEU A 161 -3.94 3.20 -15.90
CA LEU A 161 -4.55 1.90 -15.66
C LEU A 161 -5.19 1.80 -14.27
N ASP A 162 -4.86 2.71 -13.37
CA ASP A 162 -5.31 2.67 -11.98
C ASP A 162 -6.80 3.00 -11.83
N ARG A 163 -7.61 1.97 -11.61
CA ARG A 163 -9.06 2.08 -11.40
C ARG A 163 -9.41 2.52 -9.97
N HIS A 164 -8.49 2.38 -9.03
CA HIS A 164 -8.70 2.84 -7.64
C HIS A 164 -8.69 4.39 -7.56
N GLY A 165 -8.03 5.05 -8.51
CA GLY A 165 -8.11 6.50 -8.72
C GLY A 165 -9.44 6.98 -9.33
N ALA A 166 -10.20 6.07 -9.97
CA ALA A 166 -11.50 6.38 -10.57
C ALA A 166 -12.65 6.32 -9.55
N GLU A 167 -12.57 5.44 -8.54
CA GLU A 167 -13.53 5.39 -7.42
C GLU A 167 -13.26 6.45 -6.34
N SER A 168 -12.07 7.07 -6.35
CA SER A 168 -11.68 8.15 -5.43
C SER A 168 -11.69 9.55 -6.05
N LYS A 169 -11.99 9.68 -7.34
CA LYS A 169 -12.64 10.90 -7.81
C LYS A 169 -14.10 10.79 -7.36
N PRO A 170 -14.63 11.70 -6.52
CA PRO A 170 -16.06 11.81 -6.42
C PRO A 170 -16.54 12.17 -7.82
N THR A 171 -17.09 11.19 -8.54
CA THR A 171 -18.08 11.47 -9.57
C THR A 171 -19.10 12.30 -8.83
N SER A 172 -19.10 13.60 -9.09
CA SER A 172 -20.14 14.51 -8.68
C SER A 172 -21.41 14.10 -9.44
N GLU A 173 -21.98 12.96 -9.06
CA GLU A 173 -23.42 12.79 -9.12
C GLU A 173 -23.95 13.77 -8.09
N GLU A 174 -24.46 14.88 -8.61
CA GLU A 174 -25.33 15.78 -7.87
C GLU A 174 -26.47 14.94 -7.29
N SER A 175 -26.33 14.46 -6.06
CA SER A 175 -27.48 14.24 -5.20
C SER A 175 -28.10 15.60 -4.94
N PRO A 176 -29.34 15.85 -5.41
CA PRO A 176 -30.04 17.06 -5.05
C PRO A 176 -30.39 16.93 -3.56
N GLY A 177 -29.51 17.43 -2.70
CA GLY A 177 -29.71 17.44 -1.24
C GLY A 177 -28.46 17.32 -0.36
N ALA A 178 -27.29 16.97 -0.89
CA ALA A 178 -26.08 16.85 -0.07
C ALA A 178 -25.28 18.16 -0.04
N THR A 179 -25.13 18.74 1.16
CA THR A 179 -24.39 19.98 1.40
C THR A 179 -22.88 19.75 1.23
N ALA A 180 -22.34 19.95 0.02
CA ALA A 180 -20.90 19.87 -0.23
C ALA A 180 -20.24 21.23 0.02
N ILE A 181 -19.29 21.30 0.97
CA ILE A 181 -18.46 22.49 1.22
C ILE A 181 -17.31 22.48 0.20
N ARG A 182 -17.24 23.51 -0.65
CA ARG A 182 -16.09 23.77 -1.53
C ARG A 182 -15.28 24.91 -0.93
N ASN A 183 -13.97 24.71 -0.80
CA ASN A 183 -13.03 25.74 -0.38
C ASN A 183 -11.92 25.83 -1.43
N ASP A 184 -11.59 27.05 -1.87
CA ASP A 184 -10.51 27.29 -2.82
C ASP A 184 -9.48 28.19 -2.14
N GLN A 185 -8.20 27.79 -2.23
CA GLN A 185 -7.04 28.49 -1.65
C GLN A 185 -6.98 28.65 -0.11
N GLN A 186 -7.14 27.57 0.66
CA GLN A 186 -6.79 27.58 2.09
C GLN A 186 -5.63 26.63 2.43
N SER A 187 -4.69 27.11 3.23
CA SER A 187 -3.70 26.30 3.95
C SER A 187 -4.14 26.13 5.41
N GLY A 188 -4.44 24.90 5.85
CA GLY A 188 -4.85 24.58 7.21
C GLY A 188 -5.57 23.22 7.27
N GLY A 189 -5.27 22.40 8.28
CA GLY A 189 -5.63 20.98 8.31
C GLY A 189 -7.11 20.70 8.59
N ILE A 190 -7.76 19.94 7.70
CA ILE A 190 -9.04 19.27 7.95
C ILE A 190 -8.73 17.86 8.48
N GLY A 191 -9.09 17.58 9.73
CA GLY A 191 -8.94 16.26 10.35
C GLY A 191 -10.30 15.60 10.58
N GLY A 192 -10.48 14.37 10.11
CA GLY A 192 -11.61 13.53 10.48
C GLY A 192 -11.24 12.60 11.63
N VAL A 193 -12.09 12.49 12.65
CA VAL A 193 -12.03 11.42 13.65
C VAL A 193 -13.12 10.40 13.29
N HIS A 194 -12.79 9.11 13.31
CA HIS A 194 -13.73 8.04 12.97
C HIS A 194 -14.81 7.93 14.07
N GLY A 195 -16.07 8.18 13.72
CA GLY A 195 -17.23 8.17 14.62
C GLY A 195 -18.21 9.28 14.26
N ASP A 196 -19.49 9.13 14.60
CA ASP A 196 -20.67 9.91 14.16
C ASP A 196 -20.72 11.38 14.63
N VAL A 197 -19.58 12.07 14.60
CA VAL A 197 -19.40 13.46 15.02
C VAL A 197 -18.78 14.19 13.84
N GLY A 198 -19.55 15.09 13.24
CA GLY A 198 -19.23 15.76 11.98
C GLY A 198 -17.95 16.59 11.98
N SER A 199 -17.59 17.08 10.78
CA SER A 199 -16.39 17.86 10.51
C SER A 199 -16.28 19.10 11.39
N PHE A 200 -15.13 19.31 12.03
CA PHE A 200 -14.80 20.55 12.71
C PHE A 200 -13.76 21.36 11.93
N ILE A 201 -13.91 22.69 11.95
CA ILE A 201 -13.02 23.65 11.30
C ILE A 201 -12.31 24.42 12.42
N ASN A 202 -11.02 24.15 12.61
CA ASN A 202 -10.27 24.73 13.73
C ASN A 202 -9.83 26.19 13.46
N GLU A 203 -9.55 26.53 12.20
CA GLU A 203 -9.11 27.88 11.83
C GLU A 203 -9.32 28.12 10.33
N ALA A 204 -10.30 28.95 9.96
CA ALA A 204 -10.57 29.32 8.57
C ALA A 204 -10.35 30.81 8.36
N HIS A 205 -9.43 31.14 7.47
CA HIS A 205 -9.16 32.52 7.05
C HIS A 205 -9.50 32.63 5.56
N GLY A 206 -10.78 32.87 5.27
CA GLY A 206 -11.28 33.06 3.90
C GLY A 206 -12.82 32.98 3.80
N PRO A 207 -13.42 33.44 2.68
CA PRO A 207 -14.86 33.34 2.47
C PRO A 207 -15.29 31.87 2.33
N LEU A 208 -16.22 31.41 3.17
CA LEU A 208 -16.76 30.05 3.13
C LEU A 208 -18.22 30.06 2.65
N HIS A 209 -18.55 29.13 1.76
CA HIS A 209 -19.92 28.85 1.33
C HIS A 209 -20.32 27.47 1.82
N THR A 210 -21.19 27.41 2.83
CA THR A 210 -21.62 26.14 3.46
C THR A 210 -22.92 25.59 2.86
N GLY A 211 -23.33 26.05 1.67
CA GLY A 211 -24.60 25.69 1.04
C GLY A 211 -25.85 26.23 1.75
N SER A 212 -27.02 25.88 1.22
CA SER A 212 -28.33 26.23 1.78
C SER A 212 -28.83 25.12 2.71
N GLY A 213 -28.55 25.26 4.00
CA GLY A 213 -29.02 24.37 5.06
C GLY A 213 -28.94 25.07 6.41
N SER A 214 -29.61 24.54 7.43
CA SER A 214 -29.56 25.09 8.78
C SER A 214 -28.12 25.02 9.32
N GLN A 215 -27.50 26.18 9.54
CA GLN A 215 -26.21 26.27 10.21
C GLN A 215 -26.43 26.29 11.73
N VAL A 216 -25.72 25.42 12.45
CA VAL A 216 -25.70 25.42 13.92
C VAL A 216 -24.30 25.83 14.37
N ASN A 217 -24.10 27.13 14.56
CA ASN A 217 -22.77 27.73 14.83
C ASN A 217 -22.45 27.85 16.33
N GLY A 218 -22.99 26.95 17.17
CA GLY A 218 -22.80 26.97 18.63
C GLY A 218 -22.05 25.75 19.14
N PRO A 219 -21.07 25.90 20.06
CA PRO A 219 -20.41 24.77 20.70
C PRO A 219 -21.41 23.99 21.57
N GLN A 220 -21.56 22.68 21.32
CA GLN A 220 -22.31 21.77 22.17
C GLN A 220 -21.30 20.93 22.97
N ILE A 221 -21.33 21.08 24.29
CA ILE A 221 -20.39 20.41 25.19
C ILE A 221 -21.21 19.65 26.22
N ASN A 222 -21.09 18.33 26.19
CA ASN A 222 -21.75 17.44 27.14
C ASN A 222 -20.69 16.61 27.88
N GLY A 223 -20.71 16.69 29.21
CA GLY A 223 -19.83 15.93 30.09
C GLY A 223 -19.40 16.72 31.33
N ASP A 224 -19.47 16.10 32.51
CA ASP A 224 -19.07 16.72 33.78
C ASP A 224 -17.56 17.00 33.78
N GLY A 225 -17.17 18.28 33.89
CA GLY A 225 -15.79 18.71 34.05
C GLY A 225 -15.12 19.35 32.82
N THR A 226 -15.87 19.70 31.77
CA THR A 226 -15.30 20.38 30.59
C THR A 226 -15.42 21.91 30.71
N ASN A 227 -14.30 22.62 30.57
CA ASN A 227 -14.25 24.08 30.48
C ASN A 227 -14.06 24.51 29.02
N TYR A 228 -14.90 25.43 28.55
CA TYR A 228 -14.83 26.03 27.23
C TYR A 228 -14.34 27.47 27.32
N VAL A 229 -13.31 27.81 26.56
CA VAL A 229 -12.83 29.18 26.40
C VAL A 229 -12.73 29.46 24.90
N ALA A 230 -13.46 30.47 24.42
CA ALA A 230 -13.42 30.92 23.03
C ALA A 230 -13.09 32.42 22.97
N GLY A 231 -12.18 32.78 22.07
CA GLY A 231 -11.65 34.14 21.88
C GLY A 231 -10.13 34.23 22.11
N ASP A 232 -9.53 35.33 21.65
CA ASP A 232 -8.09 35.60 21.78
C ASP A 232 -7.72 35.90 23.24
N ASN A 233 -7.06 34.95 23.89
CA ASN A 233 -6.74 35.05 25.29
C ASN A 233 -5.35 35.70 25.49
N HIS A 234 -5.31 37.01 25.66
CA HIS A 234 -4.11 37.76 26.04
C HIS A 234 -3.97 37.84 27.56
N GLY A 235 -3.82 36.69 28.21
CA GLY A 235 -3.59 36.59 29.66
C GLY A 235 -3.28 35.16 30.08
N GLY A 236 -2.19 34.96 30.81
CA GLY A 236 -1.74 33.62 31.20
C GLY A 236 -2.78 32.89 32.07
N ILE A 237 -3.16 31.68 31.67
CA ILE A 237 -4.07 30.81 32.42
C ILE A 237 -3.34 30.30 33.67
N ARG A 238 -3.76 30.72 34.87
CA ARG A 238 -3.27 30.17 36.14
C ARG A 238 -4.35 29.32 36.78
N GLN A 239 -4.22 28.00 36.68
CA GLN A 239 -5.03 27.06 37.45
C GLN A 239 -4.32 26.72 38.75
N ARG A 240 -4.99 26.91 39.90
CA ARG A 240 -4.49 26.49 41.22
C ARG A 240 -5.38 25.35 41.71
N PHE A 241 -4.83 24.14 41.76
CA PHE A 241 -5.52 22.99 42.33
C PHE A 241 -5.41 23.05 43.85
N GLY A 242 -6.55 23.22 44.53
CA GLY A 242 -6.66 23.11 45.98
C GLY A 242 -7.11 21.70 46.37
N ASP A 243 -6.53 21.18 47.45
CA ASP A 243 -6.82 19.85 47.98
C ASP A 243 -8.31 19.66 48.32
N ALA A 244 -8.85 18.53 47.88
CA ALA A 244 -10.18 18.09 48.24
C ALA A 244 -10.27 17.86 49.77
N LYS A 245 -11.10 18.66 50.43
CA LYS A 245 -11.50 18.46 51.82
C LYS A 245 -12.26 17.13 51.92
N ARG A 246 -11.62 16.10 52.51
CA ARG A 246 -12.26 14.80 52.83
C ARG A 246 -13.39 15.02 53.86
N PRO A 247 -14.61 14.49 53.64
CA PRO A 247 -15.61 14.40 54.68
C PRO A 247 -15.40 13.13 55.52
N GLY A 248 -15.38 13.27 56.85
CA GLY A 248 -15.61 12.15 57.78
C GLY A 248 -14.43 11.77 58.68
N ALA A 249 -14.25 12.50 59.77
CA ALA A 249 -13.76 11.96 61.04
C ALA A 249 -14.17 12.91 62.18
N GLU A 250 -15.28 12.61 62.85
CA GLU A 250 -15.52 13.07 64.22
C GLU A 250 -16.15 11.94 65.03
N LYS A 251 -15.37 11.53 66.04
CA LYS A 251 -15.67 10.89 67.33
C LYS A 251 -16.65 9.72 67.40
#